data_AF-A0A3D0CYB5-F1
#
_entry.id   AF-A0A3D0CYB5-F1
#
_cell.length_a   1.000
_cell.length_b   1.000
_cell.length_c   1.000
_cell.angle_alpha   90.00
_cell.angle_beta   90.00
_cell.angle_gamma   90.00
#
_symmetry.space_group_name_H-M   'P 1'
#
loop_
_entity.id
_entity.type
_entity.pdbx_description
1 polymer ?
#
loop_
_entity_poly.entity_id
_entity_poly.type
_entity_poly.pdbx_seq_one_letter_code
_entity_poly.pdbx_strand_id
1 'polypeptide(L)'
;MLHRAGRSGGRGVTIIMLVVSLAGWSYPIRNRPAENSASSPVVAVQPWGTTSEGILHDTRRATPAPVPTLTPTPTQAPMRFSTQSPIPTVQPVAGQPCPAGSHDPSKWHPLIDPVTGCHFNHEHKDNPHDLDDVFGPVETHLRGYSVGLPWQTGLTGTEENRYKHESYGWLVLRNLPPSNSRSQNGAEKNSKDVAFVKNIRVQVHGDLHAGGAATRFHSVWIEAQVCYRANPNDCGIVGFGGHLDYGELRVDGVWVPLPNDPRAYAGLTPPAPERQVDNLIAKRSHSATSHSVRWIGRFAGAVGPIAYAGIAHETKDSWQPIDPADPGAVQLTCPDFECEDNNSTARLDFFILRPRQTPPVTADSRINFKGYTDRFLNVVEDCREPGPDCVPLVFENFPNLREISLQNGGPDSFREYDTSPPGKHWIEYPN
;
A
#
# COMPACT_ATOMS: atom_id res chain seq x y z
N MET A 1 18.26 -69.36 17.90
CA MET A 1 18.46 -70.11 19.17
C MET A 1 19.31 -69.26 20.10
N LEU A 2 18.98 -69.25 21.40
CA LEU A 2 19.54 -68.47 22.53
C LEU A 2 19.18 -66.97 22.60
N HIS A 3 18.94 -66.32 23.74
CA HIS A 3 18.22 -66.59 25.00
C HIS A 3 18.28 -65.29 25.83
N ARG A 4 17.15 -64.83 26.43
CA ARG A 4 17.03 -63.99 27.68
C ARG A 4 17.75 -62.61 27.72
N ALA A 5 17.40 -61.59 28.52
CA ALA A 5 16.49 -61.26 29.62
C ALA A 5 16.28 -59.71 29.54
N GLY A 6 15.33 -58.97 30.13
CA GLY A 6 14.52 -59.13 31.35
C GLY A 6 14.89 -58.04 32.38
N ARG A 7 13.91 -57.16 32.73
CA ARG A 7 13.82 -56.20 33.88
C ARG A 7 14.71 -54.95 33.83
N SER A 8 14.42 -53.78 34.42
CA SER A 8 13.37 -53.22 35.31
C SER A 8 13.57 -51.68 35.27
N GLY A 9 12.54 -50.83 35.24
CA GLY A 9 11.83 -50.36 36.44
C GLY A 9 12.70 -49.43 37.32
N GLY A 10 12.63 -48.11 37.09
CA GLY A 10 13.26 -47.10 37.96
C GLY A 10 12.62 -45.72 37.77
N ARG A 11 11.79 -45.30 38.74
CA ARG A 11 11.22 -43.96 38.83
C ARG A 11 12.32 -42.96 39.21
N GLY A 12 12.63 -42.03 38.32
CA GLY A 12 13.48 -40.88 38.60
C GLY A 12 12.65 -39.71 39.13
N VAL A 13 12.86 -39.37 40.40
CA VAL A 13 12.43 -38.10 41.01
C VAL A 13 13.42 -37.03 40.57
N THR A 14 12.97 -36.04 39.80
CA THR A 14 13.76 -34.85 39.50
C THR A 14 13.56 -33.81 40.60
N ILE A 15 14.60 -33.58 41.38
CA ILE A 15 14.71 -32.48 42.34
C ILE A 15 15.04 -31.21 41.55
N ILE A 16 14.15 -30.22 41.58
CA ILE A 16 14.45 -28.86 41.10
C ILE A 16 15.09 -28.11 42.27
N MET A 17 16.41 -27.92 42.22
CA MET A 17 17.08 -26.92 43.05
C MET A 17 16.88 -25.54 42.42
N LEU A 18 16.14 -24.69 43.13
CA LEU A 18 16.02 -23.26 42.85
C LEU A 18 17.25 -22.56 43.47
N VAL A 19 18.19 -22.10 42.64
CA VAL A 19 19.24 -21.17 43.08
C VAL A 19 18.81 -19.77 42.68
N VAL A 20 18.35 -19.00 43.66
CA VAL A 20 18.12 -17.55 43.54
C VAL A 20 19.46 -16.87 43.82
N SER A 21 20.05 -16.22 42.81
CA SER A 21 21.15 -15.28 43.01
C SER A 21 20.62 -13.87 42.78
N LEU A 22 20.50 -13.12 43.88
CA LEU A 22 20.26 -11.69 43.92
C LEU A 22 21.62 -10.98 43.89
N ALA A 23 21.92 -10.30 42.78
CA ALA A 23 22.98 -9.31 42.74
C ALA A 23 22.36 -8.00 42.21
N GLY A 24 22.12 -7.08 43.15
CA GLY A 24 21.59 -5.76 42.88
C GLY A 24 22.65 -4.84 42.27
N TRP A 25 22.25 -4.13 41.22
CA TRP A 25 22.91 -2.92 40.76
C TRP A 25 21.92 -1.76 40.90
N SER A 26 22.17 -0.91 41.89
CA SER A 26 21.40 0.31 42.16
C SER A 26 21.94 1.43 41.29
N TYR A 27 21.16 1.88 40.30
CA TYR A 27 21.41 3.17 39.63
C TYR A 27 20.75 4.29 40.44
N PRO A 28 21.43 5.42 40.69
CA PRO A 28 20.83 6.55 41.38
C PRO A 28 19.81 7.25 40.48
N ILE A 29 18.55 7.24 40.91
CA ILE A 29 17.48 8.07 40.37
C ILE A 29 17.83 9.53 40.67
N ARG A 30 18.22 10.28 39.65
CA ARG A 30 18.41 11.73 39.73
C ARG A 30 17.02 12.37 39.68
N ASN A 31 16.52 12.80 40.84
CA ASN A 31 15.32 13.63 40.95
C ASN A 31 15.56 14.93 40.17
N ARG A 32 14.86 15.10 39.03
CA ARG A 32 14.69 16.41 38.39
C ARG A 32 13.54 17.14 39.09
N PRO A 33 13.68 18.45 39.37
CA PRO A 33 12.58 19.25 39.91
C PRO A 33 11.44 19.33 38.89
N ALA A 34 10.22 19.28 39.41
CA ALA A 34 8.99 19.49 38.64
C ALA A 34 8.97 20.93 38.11
N GLU A 35 9.26 21.09 36.82
CA GLU A 35 8.94 22.32 36.10
C GLU A 35 7.45 22.30 35.72
N ASN A 36 6.79 23.40 36.08
CA ASN A 36 5.38 23.65 35.88
C ASN A 36 4.99 23.44 34.42
N SER A 37 4.17 22.41 34.18
CA SER A 37 3.47 22.25 32.90
C SER A 37 2.48 23.39 32.75
N ALA A 38 2.85 24.39 31.95
CA ALA A 38 1.89 25.30 31.37
C ALA A 38 0.87 24.47 30.57
N SER A 39 -0.39 24.56 30.98
CA SER A 39 -1.54 24.03 30.27
C SER A 39 -1.51 24.48 28.82
N SER A 40 -1.20 23.56 27.92
CA SER A 40 -1.46 23.75 26.49
C SER A 40 -2.98 23.93 26.30
N PRO A 41 -3.44 24.87 25.47
CA PRO A 41 -4.86 25.02 25.22
C PRO A 41 -5.39 23.74 24.58
N VAL A 42 -6.40 23.14 25.23
CA VAL A 42 -7.25 22.13 24.60
C VAL A 42 -7.94 22.83 23.43
N VAL A 43 -7.42 22.65 22.22
CA VAL A 43 -8.16 22.99 21.00
C VAL A 43 -9.32 22.01 20.93
N ALA A 44 -10.52 22.49 21.24
CA ALA A 44 -11.74 21.76 20.99
C ALA A 44 -11.85 21.51 19.48
N VAL A 45 -11.60 20.27 19.07
CA VAL A 45 -11.92 19.82 17.71
C VAL A 45 -13.44 19.90 17.60
N GLN A 46 -13.94 20.84 16.80
CA GLN A 46 -15.36 20.91 16.49
C GLN A 46 -15.80 19.56 15.89
N PRO A 47 -16.94 19.00 16.29
CA PRO A 47 -17.51 17.87 15.59
C PRO A 47 -17.73 18.27 14.13
N TRP A 48 -17.26 17.43 13.21
CA TRP A 48 -17.47 17.58 11.77
C TRP A 48 -18.97 17.70 11.52
N GLY A 49 -19.43 18.93 11.32
CA GLY A 49 -20.82 19.22 11.03
C GLY A 49 -21.16 18.63 9.67
N THR A 50 -22.05 17.65 9.64
CA THR A 50 -22.76 17.28 8.43
C THR A 50 -23.73 18.40 8.08
N THR A 51 -23.26 19.47 7.45
CA THR A 51 -24.14 20.44 6.80
C THR A 51 -24.58 19.88 5.46
N SER A 52 -25.60 19.02 5.50
CA SER A 52 -26.51 18.88 4.36
C SER A 52 -27.43 20.11 4.34
N GLU A 53 -26.90 21.27 3.96
CA GLU A 53 -27.77 22.38 3.55
C GLU A 53 -28.36 22.00 2.20
N GLY A 54 -29.66 21.68 2.21
CA GLY A 54 -30.44 21.58 1.00
C GLY A 54 -30.43 22.93 0.29
N ILE A 55 -29.63 23.02 -0.76
CA ILE A 55 -29.70 24.11 -1.73
C ILE A 55 -31.07 24.00 -2.40
N LEU A 56 -32.01 24.81 -1.93
CA LEU A 56 -33.26 25.06 -2.63
C LEU A 56 -32.91 25.83 -3.91
N HIS A 57 -32.75 25.10 -5.02
CA HIS A 57 -32.59 25.72 -6.33
C HIS A 57 -33.86 26.51 -6.68
N ASP A 58 -33.77 27.84 -6.63
CA ASP A 58 -34.74 28.76 -7.24
C ASP A 58 -34.74 28.53 -8.75
N THR A 59 -35.72 27.77 -9.25
CA THR A 59 -35.96 27.60 -10.69
C THR A 59 -36.59 28.86 -11.27
N ARG A 60 -35.83 29.94 -11.42
CA ARG A 60 -36.16 30.98 -12.39
C ARG A 60 -35.76 30.50 -13.78
N ARG A 61 -36.77 30.03 -14.49
CA ARG A 61 -36.74 29.70 -15.91
C ARG A 61 -36.30 30.92 -16.72
N ALA A 62 -35.03 30.97 -17.10
CA ALA A 62 -34.53 31.93 -18.06
C ALA A 62 -35.12 31.62 -19.45
N THR A 63 -35.76 32.61 -20.05
CA THR A 63 -36.21 32.58 -21.44
C THR A 63 -35.00 32.43 -22.36
N PRO A 64 -34.94 31.43 -23.25
CA PRO A 64 -33.82 31.27 -24.16
C PRO A 64 -33.75 32.45 -25.15
N ALA A 65 -32.56 33.04 -25.26
CA ALA A 65 -32.25 34.02 -26.30
C ALA A 65 -32.32 33.34 -27.69
N PRO A 66 -32.73 34.08 -28.74
CA PRO A 66 -32.79 33.55 -30.09
C PRO A 66 -31.39 33.11 -30.57
N VAL A 67 -31.30 31.86 -31.00
CA VAL A 67 -30.09 31.28 -31.60
C VAL A 67 -29.81 31.99 -32.93
N PRO A 68 -28.59 32.51 -33.16
CA PRO A 68 -28.23 33.10 -34.45
C PRO A 68 -28.21 32.02 -35.54
N THR A 69 -29.00 32.25 -36.59
CA THR A 69 -29.03 31.43 -37.80
C THR A 69 -27.66 31.49 -38.48
N LEU A 70 -26.94 30.36 -38.51
CA LEU A 70 -25.68 30.24 -39.22
C LEU A 70 -25.94 30.16 -40.74
N THR A 71 -25.28 31.04 -41.48
CA THR A 71 -25.20 31.02 -42.94
C THR A 71 -24.56 29.71 -43.42
N PRO A 72 -25.12 29.01 -44.42
CA PRO A 72 -24.57 27.75 -44.90
C PRO A 72 -23.17 27.94 -45.51
N THR A 73 -22.19 27.22 -44.96
CA THR A 73 -20.83 27.09 -45.50
C THR A 73 -20.87 26.35 -46.84
N PRO A 74 -20.18 26.82 -47.89
CA PRO A 74 -20.14 26.15 -49.18
C PRO A 74 -19.51 24.75 -49.07
N THR A 75 -20.23 23.75 -49.57
CA THR A 75 -19.80 22.36 -49.67
C THR A 75 -18.55 22.26 -50.55
N GLN A 76 -17.39 21.93 -49.96
CA GLN A 76 -16.20 21.56 -50.72
C GLN A 76 -16.41 20.20 -51.40
N ALA A 77 -15.93 20.09 -52.64
CA ALA A 77 -15.93 18.86 -53.41
C ALA A 77 -15.13 17.76 -52.69
N PRO A 78 -15.54 16.48 -52.78
CA PRO A 78 -14.90 15.38 -52.08
C PRO A 78 -13.44 15.24 -52.54
N MET A 79 -12.51 15.43 -51.60
CA MET A 79 -11.11 15.03 -51.80
C MET A 79 -11.07 13.51 -51.97
N ARG A 80 -10.40 13.06 -53.04
CA ARG A 80 -10.09 11.64 -53.25
C ARG A 80 -9.09 11.21 -52.18
N PHE A 81 -9.55 10.47 -51.18
CA PHE A 81 -8.66 9.76 -50.27
C PHE A 81 -7.94 8.66 -51.05
N SER A 82 -6.61 8.73 -51.07
CA SER A 82 -5.77 7.61 -51.48
C SER A 82 -6.01 6.48 -50.48
N THR A 83 -6.66 5.40 -50.92
CA THR A 83 -6.75 4.14 -50.18
C THR A 83 -5.34 3.61 -49.95
N GLN A 84 -4.77 3.88 -48.77
CA GLN A 84 -3.60 3.16 -48.31
C GLN A 84 -3.99 1.69 -48.18
N SER A 85 -3.27 0.82 -48.89
CA SER A 85 -3.39 -0.62 -48.69
C SER A 85 -3.19 -0.92 -47.20
N PRO A 86 -4.06 -1.75 -46.58
CA PRO A 86 -3.88 -2.13 -45.19
C PRO A 86 -2.48 -2.73 -45.03
N ILE A 87 -1.67 -2.10 -44.16
CA ILE A 87 -0.41 -2.69 -43.74
C ILE A 87 -0.78 -4.06 -43.15
N PRO A 88 -0.21 -5.17 -43.64
CA PRO A 88 -0.50 -6.48 -43.08
C PRO A 88 -0.21 -6.42 -41.58
N THR A 89 -1.25 -6.61 -40.77
CA THR A 89 -1.12 -6.68 -39.32
C THR A 89 -0.32 -7.95 -39.04
N VAL A 90 0.98 -7.80 -38.80
CA VAL A 90 1.82 -8.89 -38.33
C VAL A 90 1.17 -9.35 -37.03
N GLN A 91 0.55 -10.52 -37.05
CA GLN A 91 0.06 -11.17 -35.84
C GLN A 91 1.30 -11.44 -34.99
N PRO A 92 1.47 -10.79 -33.82
CA PRO A 92 2.59 -11.08 -32.93
C PRO A 92 2.62 -12.57 -32.61
N VAL A 93 3.81 -13.15 -32.70
CA VAL A 93 4.04 -14.54 -32.33
C VAL A 93 4.05 -14.61 -30.81
N ALA A 94 3.29 -15.53 -30.23
CA ALA A 94 3.23 -15.70 -28.79
C ALA A 94 4.64 -15.81 -28.16
N GLY A 95 4.89 -15.01 -27.12
CA GLY A 95 6.19 -14.95 -26.44
C GLY A 95 7.26 -14.11 -27.15
N GLN A 96 6.86 -13.11 -27.96
CA GLN A 96 7.73 -12.02 -28.42
C GLN A 96 7.40 -10.72 -27.66
N PRO A 97 8.33 -9.76 -27.57
CA PRO A 97 8.04 -8.45 -26.98
C PRO A 97 6.90 -7.75 -27.72
N CYS A 98 6.07 -7.05 -26.96
CA CYS A 98 4.97 -6.30 -27.54
C CYS A 98 5.45 -5.13 -28.43
N PRO A 99 4.75 -4.81 -29.54
CA PRO A 99 5.12 -3.69 -30.40
C PRO A 99 5.17 -2.37 -29.64
N ALA A 100 6.11 -1.49 -30.00
CA ALA A 100 6.17 -0.15 -29.42
C ALA A 100 4.81 0.57 -29.56
N GLY A 101 4.32 1.14 -28.44
CA GLY A 101 3.03 1.83 -28.38
C GLY A 101 1.82 0.96 -28.03
N SER A 102 1.97 -0.36 -27.89
CA SER A 102 0.90 -1.20 -27.32
C SER A 102 0.83 -1.12 -25.79
N HIS A 103 1.90 -0.63 -25.16
CA HIS A 103 2.01 -0.44 -23.73
C HIS A 103 1.49 0.95 -23.35
N ASP A 104 0.46 1.00 -22.49
CA ASP A 104 -0.03 2.23 -21.85
C ASP A 104 0.45 2.25 -20.39
N PRO A 105 1.43 3.11 -20.03
CA PRO A 105 2.01 3.17 -18.69
C PRO A 105 1.06 3.79 -17.64
N SER A 106 -0.21 4.01 -17.96
CA SER A 106 -1.24 4.37 -16.98
C SER A 106 -2.15 3.20 -16.62
N LYS A 107 -2.00 2.07 -17.30
CA LYS A 107 -2.94 0.95 -17.25
C LYS A 107 -2.28 -0.31 -16.73
N TRP A 108 -3.01 -1.00 -15.87
CA TRP A 108 -2.65 -2.36 -15.52
C TRP A 108 -2.75 -3.25 -16.76
N HIS A 109 -1.75 -4.10 -16.90
CA HIS A 109 -1.76 -5.21 -17.84
C HIS A 109 -1.16 -6.45 -17.18
N PRO A 110 -1.55 -7.65 -17.62
CA PRO A 110 -0.81 -8.87 -17.31
C PRO A 110 0.55 -8.87 -18.00
N LEU A 111 1.46 -9.77 -17.61
CA LEU A 111 2.77 -9.92 -18.27
C LEU A 111 2.63 -10.18 -19.79
N ILE A 112 1.63 -10.98 -20.18
CA ILE A 112 1.33 -11.36 -21.55
C ILE A 112 0.02 -10.71 -21.96
N ASP A 113 0.00 -9.91 -23.02
CA ASP A 113 -1.24 -9.39 -23.57
C ASP A 113 -2.14 -10.55 -24.03
N PRO A 114 -3.34 -10.71 -23.45
CA PRO A 114 -4.24 -11.81 -23.79
C PRO A 114 -4.74 -11.77 -25.23
N VAL A 115 -4.68 -10.62 -25.90
CA VAL A 115 -5.16 -10.46 -27.29
C VAL A 115 -4.11 -10.93 -28.28
N THR A 116 -2.85 -10.58 -28.04
CA THR A 116 -1.75 -10.75 -29.00
C THR A 116 -0.79 -11.86 -28.63
N GLY A 117 -0.74 -12.26 -27.36
CA GLY A 117 0.24 -13.21 -26.83
C GLY A 117 1.67 -12.66 -26.73
N CYS A 118 1.89 -11.37 -27.03
CA CYS A 118 3.17 -10.72 -26.78
C CYS A 118 3.36 -10.44 -25.28
N HIS A 119 4.59 -10.23 -24.83
CA HIS A 119 4.88 -9.87 -23.44
C HIS A 119 5.36 -8.42 -23.31
N PHE A 120 5.01 -7.79 -22.19
CA PHE A 120 5.36 -6.40 -21.87
C PHE A 120 6.71 -6.26 -21.14
N ASN A 121 7.44 -7.36 -20.96
CA ASN A 121 8.73 -7.47 -20.24
C ASN A 121 8.69 -7.11 -18.74
N HIS A 122 7.53 -6.71 -18.21
CA HIS A 122 7.33 -6.43 -16.80
C HIS A 122 5.89 -6.76 -16.38
N GLU A 123 5.64 -6.82 -15.07
CA GLU A 123 4.36 -7.22 -14.52
C GLU A 123 3.95 -6.39 -13.30
N HIS A 124 2.63 -6.22 -13.14
CA HIS A 124 2.03 -5.39 -12.10
C HIS A 124 1.32 -6.20 -11.01
N LYS A 125 1.74 -7.46 -10.84
CA LYS A 125 1.23 -8.44 -9.87
C LYS A 125 -0.25 -8.75 -10.13
N ASP A 126 -1.10 -8.72 -9.10
CA ASP A 126 -2.51 -9.07 -9.26
C ASP A 126 -3.27 -8.08 -10.16
N ASN A 127 -4.37 -8.53 -10.77
CA ASN A 127 -5.26 -7.65 -11.50
C ASN A 127 -6.14 -6.83 -10.53
N PRO A 128 -6.04 -5.49 -10.48
CA PRO A 128 -6.89 -4.68 -9.61
C PRO A 128 -8.38 -4.82 -9.92
N HIS A 129 -8.73 -5.12 -11.17
CA HIS A 129 -10.11 -5.28 -11.63
C HIS A 129 -10.78 -6.55 -11.10
N ASP A 130 -10.02 -7.46 -10.49
CA ASP A 130 -10.58 -8.63 -9.82
C ASP A 130 -11.48 -8.25 -8.64
N LEU A 131 -11.52 -6.98 -8.18
CA LEU A 131 -12.45 -6.51 -7.15
C LEU A 131 -13.37 -5.38 -7.60
N ASP A 132 -13.55 -5.17 -8.91
CA ASP A 132 -14.43 -4.12 -9.43
C ASP A 132 -15.92 -4.35 -9.10
N ASP A 133 -16.35 -5.58 -8.88
CA ASP A 133 -17.68 -5.91 -8.37
C ASP A 133 -17.90 -5.44 -6.92
N VAL A 134 -16.82 -5.21 -6.17
CA VAL A 134 -16.85 -4.78 -4.77
C VAL A 134 -16.60 -3.28 -4.64
N PHE A 135 -15.56 -2.77 -5.29
CA PHE A 135 -15.09 -1.39 -5.14
C PHE A 135 -15.44 -0.49 -6.33
N GLY A 136 -15.92 -1.06 -7.43
CA GLY A 136 -15.98 -0.37 -8.71
C GLY A 136 -14.60 -0.26 -9.39
N PRO A 137 -14.56 0.24 -10.64
CA PRO A 137 -13.33 0.41 -11.39
C PRO A 137 -12.35 1.34 -10.67
N VAL A 138 -11.12 0.88 -10.49
CA VAL A 138 -10.07 1.61 -9.77
C VAL A 138 -9.77 2.99 -10.38
N GLU A 139 -9.93 3.12 -11.70
CA GLU A 139 -9.79 4.35 -12.46
C GLU A 139 -10.67 5.49 -11.96
N THR A 140 -11.81 5.16 -11.35
CA THR A 140 -12.76 6.14 -10.81
C THR A 140 -12.10 7.02 -9.75
N HIS A 141 -11.14 6.46 -9.00
CA HIS A 141 -10.41 7.18 -7.96
C HIS A 141 -9.07 7.73 -8.45
N LEU A 142 -8.48 7.11 -9.47
CA LEU A 142 -7.13 7.40 -9.94
C LEU A 142 -7.10 8.17 -11.27
N ARG A 143 -8.12 8.98 -11.58
CA ARG A 143 -8.21 9.81 -12.80
C ARG A 143 -8.04 9.03 -14.10
N GLY A 144 -8.60 7.83 -14.18
CA GLY A 144 -8.43 6.98 -15.36
C GLY A 144 -7.21 6.07 -15.32
N TYR A 145 -6.39 6.09 -14.27
CA TYR A 145 -5.24 5.20 -14.16
C TYR A 145 -5.62 3.91 -13.41
N SER A 146 -5.01 2.79 -13.80
CA SER A 146 -5.01 1.54 -13.02
C SER A 146 -3.61 1.12 -12.57
N VAL A 147 -2.57 1.75 -13.12
CA VAL A 147 -1.19 1.74 -12.63
C VAL A 147 -0.68 3.19 -12.57
N GLY A 148 -0.23 3.65 -11.38
CA GLY A 148 -0.20 5.09 -11.07
C GLY A 148 -1.61 5.63 -10.80
N LEU A 149 -1.90 6.83 -10.27
CA LEU A 149 -1.18 7.78 -9.43
C LEU A 149 -1.75 7.74 -8.00
N PRO A 150 -1.11 7.11 -7.01
CA PRO A 150 -1.34 7.30 -5.59
C PRO A 150 -0.55 8.49 -5.05
N TRP A 151 -0.42 9.51 -5.90
CA TRP A 151 0.13 10.86 -5.72
C TRP A 151 1.62 10.99 -5.32
N GLN A 152 2.43 10.17 -5.99
CA GLN A 152 3.76 10.47 -6.55
C GLN A 152 4.80 11.13 -5.63
N THR A 153 5.79 10.33 -5.26
CA THR A 153 6.98 10.71 -4.50
C THR A 153 8.02 11.44 -5.37
N GLY A 154 8.72 12.38 -4.73
CA GLY A 154 9.64 13.32 -5.38
C GLY A 154 9.18 14.76 -5.25
N LEU A 155 10.10 15.71 -5.45
CA LEU A 155 9.81 17.14 -5.29
C LEU A 155 8.92 17.68 -6.42
N THR A 156 9.00 17.06 -7.60
CA THR A 156 8.20 17.47 -8.78
C THR A 156 6.99 16.57 -9.02
N GLY A 157 6.85 15.49 -8.25
CA GLY A 157 5.78 14.52 -8.40
C GLY A 157 5.87 13.73 -9.69
N THR A 158 7.05 13.60 -10.31
CA THR A 158 7.22 12.82 -11.54
C THR A 158 8.30 11.74 -11.41
N GLU A 159 9.11 11.83 -10.35
CA GLU A 159 10.26 10.98 -10.14
C GLU A 159 9.85 9.52 -9.92
N GLU A 160 8.83 9.26 -9.10
CA GLU A 160 8.41 7.87 -8.84
C GLU A 160 7.98 7.14 -10.11
N ASN A 161 7.11 7.75 -10.91
CA ASN A 161 6.56 7.10 -12.10
C ASN A 161 7.59 7.03 -13.23
N ARG A 162 8.60 7.90 -13.22
CA ARG A 162 9.69 7.79 -14.19
C ARG A 162 10.65 6.65 -13.90
N TYR A 163 10.92 6.38 -12.62
CA TYR A 163 11.99 5.45 -12.22
C TYR A 163 11.49 4.09 -11.72
N LYS A 164 10.19 3.94 -11.45
CA LYS A 164 9.66 2.73 -10.79
C LYS A 164 8.36 2.20 -11.37
N HIS A 165 7.89 2.77 -12.47
CA HIS A 165 6.59 2.40 -13.05
C HIS A 165 6.45 0.89 -13.21
N GLU A 166 7.48 0.28 -13.77
CA GLU A 166 7.57 -1.15 -14.11
C GLU A 166 7.55 -2.06 -12.88
N SER A 167 7.71 -1.48 -11.70
CA SER A 167 7.82 -2.17 -10.42
C SER A 167 6.63 -1.90 -9.50
N TYR A 168 5.62 -1.16 -9.97
CA TYR A 168 4.37 -0.98 -9.24
C TYR A 168 3.59 -2.28 -9.27
N GLY A 169 3.11 -2.72 -8.11
CA GLY A 169 2.36 -3.96 -8.01
C GLY A 169 1.07 -3.80 -7.23
N TRP A 170 0.06 -4.55 -7.64
CA TRP A 170 -1.16 -4.74 -6.89
C TRP A 170 -1.11 -6.02 -6.06
N LEU A 171 -1.60 -5.92 -4.83
CA LEU A 171 -1.82 -7.04 -3.93
C LEU A 171 -3.32 -7.08 -3.61
N VAL A 172 -4.02 -8.01 -4.25
CA VAL A 172 -5.48 -8.17 -4.23
C VAL A 172 -5.84 -9.44 -3.47
N LEU A 173 -6.59 -9.32 -2.37
CA LEU A 173 -7.10 -10.44 -1.59
C LEU A 173 -8.62 -10.40 -1.55
N ARG A 174 -9.25 -11.53 -1.86
CA ARG A 174 -10.71 -11.67 -1.96
C ARG A 174 -11.24 -12.72 -1.00
N ASN A 175 -12.46 -12.52 -0.51
CA ASN A 175 -13.21 -13.49 0.31
C ASN A 175 -12.42 -13.99 1.53
N LEU A 176 -11.69 -13.09 2.18
CA LEU A 176 -10.88 -13.40 3.35
C LEU A 176 -11.77 -13.88 4.50
N PRO A 177 -11.40 -14.99 5.16
CA PRO A 177 -12.18 -15.50 6.29
C PRO A 177 -12.02 -14.57 7.51
N PRO A 178 -13.02 -14.49 8.39
CA PRO A 178 -12.93 -13.67 9.61
C PRO A 178 -11.73 -14.02 10.50
N SER A 179 -11.19 -15.24 10.42
CA SER A 179 -10.00 -15.66 11.17
C SER A 179 -8.75 -14.84 10.85
N ASN A 180 -8.67 -14.22 9.67
CA ASN A 180 -7.51 -13.46 9.23
C ASN A 180 -7.49 -12.04 9.79
N SER A 181 -8.57 -11.59 10.42
CA SER A 181 -8.67 -10.23 10.96
C SER A 181 -8.83 -10.19 12.47
N ARG A 182 -8.41 -9.07 13.06
CA ARG A 182 -8.75 -8.66 14.42
C ARG A 182 -9.36 -7.28 14.40
N SER A 183 -10.35 -7.02 15.25
CA SER A 183 -10.93 -5.68 15.37
C SER A 183 -11.31 -5.31 16.80
N GLN A 184 -11.45 -4.01 17.05
CA GLN A 184 -11.95 -3.50 18.32
C GLN A 184 -13.14 -2.59 18.06
N ASN A 185 -14.26 -2.88 18.73
CA ASN A 185 -15.41 -2.00 18.67
C ASN A 185 -15.08 -0.66 19.33
N GLY A 186 -15.55 0.41 18.71
CA GLY A 186 -15.49 1.73 19.27
C GLY A 186 -16.44 1.99 20.44
N ALA A 187 -17.61 1.33 20.45
CA ALA A 187 -18.70 1.59 21.37
C ALA A 187 -18.52 0.92 22.74
N GLU A 188 -17.83 -0.23 22.77
CA GLU A 188 -17.58 -0.99 23.99
C GLU A 188 -16.10 -1.33 24.07
N LYS A 189 -15.40 -0.78 25.09
CA LYS A 189 -13.96 -1.00 25.32
C LYS A 189 -13.52 -2.48 25.36
N ASN A 190 -14.46 -3.42 25.53
CA ASN A 190 -14.19 -4.85 25.70
C ASN A 190 -14.81 -5.74 24.60
N SER A 191 -15.54 -5.19 23.63
CA SER A 191 -16.07 -5.99 22.51
C SER A 191 -14.96 -6.16 21.45
N LYS A 192 -14.24 -7.28 21.59
CA LYS A 192 -13.16 -7.67 20.68
C LYS A 192 -13.74 -8.43 19.49
N ASP A 193 -13.11 -8.30 18.33
CA ASP A 193 -13.39 -9.04 17.11
C ASP A 193 -14.83 -8.89 16.61
N VAL A 194 -15.31 -7.66 16.45
CA VAL A 194 -16.67 -7.38 15.93
C VAL A 194 -16.77 -7.40 14.40
N ALA A 195 -15.64 -7.23 13.71
CA ALA A 195 -15.57 -7.07 12.26
C ALA A 195 -14.34 -7.78 11.69
N PHE A 196 -14.29 -7.87 10.36
CA PHE A 196 -13.18 -8.45 9.63
C PHE A 196 -13.04 -7.80 8.24
N VAL A 197 -11.83 -7.82 7.68
CA VAL A 197 -11.58 -7.44 6.30
C VAL A 197 -11.99 -8.61 5.41
N LYS A 198 -12.96 -8.40 4.52
CA LYS A 198 -13.46 -9.43 3.59
C LYS A 198 -12.75 -9.37 2.24
N ASN A 199 -12.51 -8.16 1.75
CA ASN A 199 -11.83 -7.91 0.47
C ASN A 199 -10.87 -6.74 0.65
N ILE A 200 -9.72 -6.77 -0.01
CA ILE A 200 -8.75 -5.68 -0.01
C ILE A 200 -7.94 -5.69 -1.32
N ARG A 201 -7.68 -4.53 -1.91
CA ARG A 201 -6.64 -4.34 -2.92
C ARG A 201 -5.72 -3.21 -2.53
N VAL A 202 -4.42 -3.41 -2.71
CA VAL A 202 -3.37 -2.45 -2.38
C VAL A 202 -2.44 -2.28 -3.56
N GLN A 203 -2.29 -1.07 -4.06
CA GLN A 203 -1.23 -0.73 -5.01
C GLN A 203 -0.04 -0.21 -4.25
N VAL A 204 1.12 -0.86 -4.37
CA VAL A 204 2.35 -0.45 -3.72
C VAL A 204 3.31 0.11 -4.76
N HIS A 205 3.77 1.36 -4.56
CA HIS A 205 4.79 1.99 -5.41
C HIS A 205 6.19 1.77 -4.84
N GLY A 206 6.41 0.56 -4.37
CA GLY A 206 7.56 0.13 -3.62
C GLY A 206 8.49 -0.66 -4.47
N ASP A 207 9.01 -0.08 -5.56
CA ASP A 207 9.99 -0.65 -6.50
C ASP A 207 10.18 -2.16 -6.32
N LEU A 208 9.13 -2.96 -6.56
CA LEU A 208 9.00 -4.24 -5.86
C LEU A 208 10.17 -5.15 -6.15
N HIS A 209 10.81 -5.04 -7.32
CA HIS A 209 12.04 -5.75 -7.68
C HIS A 209 13.19 -5.48 -6.70
N ALA A 210 13.48 -4.23 -6.36
CA ALA A 210 14.45 -3.85 -5.32
C ALA A 210 13.84 -3.81 -3.91
N GLY A 211 12.61 -4.32 -3.76
CA GLY A 211 11.77 -4.09 -2.59
C GLY A 211 11.62 -2.60 -2.26
N GLY A 212 11.63 -1.65 -3.19
CA GLY A 212 11.47 -0.24 -2.80
C GLY A 212 12.71 0.41 -2.18
N ALA A 213 13.82 -0.29 -2.07
CA ALA A 213 14.97 0.23 -1.34
C ALA A 213 15.68 1.44 -1.96
N ALA A 214 15.41 1.74 -3.23
CA ALA A 214 15.96 2.92 -3.89
C ALA A 214 15.46 4.26 -3.30
N THR A 215 14.44 4.25 -2.44
CA THR A 215 13.96 5.45 -1.73
C THR A 215 13.34 5.10 -0.37
N ARG A 216 13.11 6.11 0.46
CA ARG A 216 12.43 5.95 1.75
C ARG A 216 10.91 6.03 1.67
N PHE A 217 10.40 6.94 0.83
CA PHE A 217 8.98 7.20 0.73
C PHE A 217 8.39 6.50 -0.48
N HIS A 218 7.23 5.89 -0.27
CA HIS A 218 6.52 5.16 -1.31
C HIS A 218 5.07 5.59 -1.34
N SER A 219 4.55 5.87 -2.53
CA SER A 219 3.12 6.08 -2.63
C SER A 219 2.36 4.74 -2.58
N VAL A 220 1.11 4.79 -2.16
CA VAL A 220 0.23 3.62 -2.07
C VAL A 220 -1.22 4.03 -2.27
N TRP A 221 -2.03 3.13 -2.81
CA TRP A 221 -3.48 3.19 -2.78
C TRP A 221 -4.04 1.92 -2.13
N ILE A 222 -5.06 2.05 -1.29
CA ILE A 222 -5.67 0.97 -0.50
C ILE A 222 -7.18 1.10 -0.60
N GLU A 223 -7.84 0.01 -1.00
CA GLU A 223 -9.28 -0.18 -0.87
C GLU A 223 -9.56 -1.42 -0.04
N ALA A 224 -10.42 -1.31 0.97
CA ALA A 224 -10.78 -2.42 1.84
C ALA A 224 -12.29 -2.45 2.11
N GLN A 225 -12.88 -3.65 2.05
CA GLN A 225 -14.24 -3.91 2.48
C GLN A 225 -14.21 -4.57 3.87
N VAL A 226 -14.89 -3.97 4.83
CA VAL A 226 -14.96 -4.44 6.22
C VAL A 226 -16.41 -4.79 6.56
N CYS A 227 -16.61 -6.01 7.04
CA CYS A 227 -17.93 -6.54 7.37
C CYS A 227 -18.03 -6.90 8.84
N TYR A 228 -19.23 -6.84 9.41
CA TYR A 228 -19.46 -7.34 10.76
C TYR A 228 -19.43 -8.87 10.80
N ARG A 229 -18.94 -9.43 11.91
CA ARG A 229 -18.92 -10.89 12.10
C ARG A 229 -20.31 -11.45 12.37
N ALA A 230 -21.13 -10.71 13.11
CA ALA A 230 -22.51 -11.10 13.41
C ALA A 230 -23.37 -11.15 12.13
N ASN A 231 -23.03 -10.35 11.12
CA ASN A 231 -23.66 -10.34 9.81
C ASN A 231 -22.61 -10.10 8.70
N PRO A 232 -22.01 -11.17 8.13
CA PRO A 232 -20.93 -11.07 7.12
C PRO A 232 -21.30 -10.42 5.78
N ASN A 233 -22.57 -10.03 5.60
CA ASN A 233 -23.07 -9.30 4.45
C ASN A 233 -23.29 -7.81 4.76
N ASP A 234 -23.25 -7.42 6.03
CA ASP A 234 -23.33 -6.03 6.45
C ASP A 234 -21.93 -5.43 6.47
N CYS A 235 -21.61 -4.72 5.40
CA CYS A 235 -20.27 -4.27 5.06
C CYS A 235 -20.24 -2.77 4.75
N GLY A 236 -19.06 -2.19 4.90
CA GLY A 236 -18.71 -0.89 4.36
C GLY A 236 -17.32 -0.90 3.72
N ILE A 237 -17.02 0.16 2.99
CA ILE A 237 -15.80 0.31 2.20
C ILE A 237 -15.00 1.51 2.70
N VAL A 238 -13.68 1.38 2.64
CA VAL A 238 -12.75 2.49 2.76
C VAL A 238 -11.81 2.47 1.55
N GLY A 239 -11.57 3.65 0.95
CA GLY A 239 -10.63 3.87 -0.14
C GLY A 239 -9.77 5.08 0.17
N PHE A 240 -8.45 4.92 0.20
CA PHE A 240 -7.50 5.97 0.53
C PHE A 240 -6.10 5.60 0.05
N GLY A 241 -5.12 6.45 0.28
CA GLY A 241 -3.72 6.14 0.01
C GLY A 241 -2.81 7.09 0.75
N GLY A 242 -1.56 7.22 0.33
CA GLY A 242 -0.68 8.29 0.82
C GLY A 242 0.77 8.06 0.47
N HIS A 243 1.65 8.80 1.14
CA HIS A 243 3.06 8.43 1.24
C HIS A 243 3.29 7.58 2.49
N LEU A 244 3.72 6.35 2.27
CA LEU A 244 4.24 5.47 3.29
C LEU A 244 5.71 5.82 3.54
N ASP A 245 6.03 6.12 4.78
CA ASP A 245 7.42 6.15 5.24
C ASP A 245 7.85 4.74 5.64
N TYR A 246 8.86 4.20 4.96
CA TYR A 246 9.47 2.90 5.30
C TYR A 246 10.62 3.02 6.32
N GLY A 247 10.91 4.23 6.76
CA GLY A 247 11.97 4.53 7.71
C GLY A 247 13.38 4.37 7.13
N GLU A 248 14.37 4.34 8.02
CA GLU A 248 15.78 4.19 7.67
C GLU A 248 16.07 2.84 7.00
N LEU A 249 16.79 2.86 5.88
CA LEU A 249 17.42 1.66 5.35
C LEU A 249 18.65 1.30 6.18
N ARG A 250 18.68 0.04 6.62
CA ARG A 250 19.83 -0.56 7.29
C ARG A 250 20.19 -1.88 6.64
N VAL A 251 21.47 -2.05 6.35
CA VAL A 251 22.08 -3.26 5.78
C VAL A 251 23.05 -3.79 6.80
N ASP A 252 22.80 -4.99 7.33
CA ASP A 252 23.61 -5.58 8.40
C ASP A 252 23.81 -4.64 9.61
N GLY A 253 22.79 -3.83 9.90
CA GLY A 253 22.79 -2.84 10.99
C GLY A 253 23.43 -1.49 10.64
N VAL A 254 24.08 -1.35 9.48
CA VAL A 254 24.67 -0.11 8.97
C VAL A 254 23.59 0.73 8.31
N TRP A 255 23.46 2.01 8.70
CA TRP A 255 22.55 2.95 8.03
C TRP A 255 23.03 3.25 6.61
N VAL A 256 22.08 3.24 5.69
CA VAL A 256 22.26 3.56 4.28
C VAL A 256 21.42 4.79 3.95
N PRO A 257 22.05 5.93 3.59
CA PRO A 257 21.31 7.15 3.27
C PRO A 257 20.50 6.97 1.99
N LEU A 258 19.22 7.32 2.04
CA LEU A 258 18.33 7.26 0.89
C LEU A 258 17.97 8.65 0.36
N PRO A 259 17.63 8.77 -0.93
CA PRO A 259 17.03 9.98 -1.46
C PRO A 259 15.82 10.42 -0.62
N ASN A 260 15.77 11.71 -0.29
CA ASN A 260 14.74 12.33 0.55
C ASN A 260 14.73 11.90 2.03
N ASP A 261 15.75 11.21 2.54
CA ASP A 261 15.93 11.13 3.99
C ASP A 261 15.89 12.56 4.58
N PRO A 262 15.17 12.79 5.70
CA PRO A 262 15.18 14.08 6.37
C PRO A 262 16.63 14.51 6.54
N ARG A 263 16.97 15.72 6.09
CA ARG A 263 18.35 16.27 6.08
C ARG A 263 19.04 16.32 7.47
N ALA A 264 18.39 15.78 8.51
CA ALA A 264 18.85 15.71 9.89
C ALA A 264 20.10 14.84 10.12
N TYR A 265 20.59 14.06 9.14
CA TYR A 265 21.80 13.24 9.33
C TYR A 265 23.07 13.77 8.65
N ALA A 266 22.98 14.75 7.76
CA ALA A 266 24.14 15.33 7.09
C ALA A 266 24.45 16.76 7.60
N GLY A 267 25.05 16.86 8.79
CA GLY A 267 25.86 18.02 9.16
C GLY A 267 25.16 19.28 9.72
N LEU A 268 23.89 19.23 10.15
CA LEU A 268 23.24 20.36 10.82
C LEU A 268 23.44 20.31 12.35
N THR A 269 23.85 21.44 12.93
CA THR A 269 23.98 21.64 14.38
C THR A 269 23.08 22.81 14.82
N PRO A 270 22.13 22.61 15.76
CA PRO A 270 21.79 21.34 16.40
C PRO A 270 21.05 20.39 15.43
N PRO A 271 21.07 19.07 15.68
CA PRO A 271 20.22 18.16 14.95
C PRO A 271 18.79 18.68 15.02
N ALA A 272 18.08 18.68 13.88
CA ALA A 272 16.64 18.97 13.91
C ALA A 272 16.02 18.09 15.00
N PRO A 273 15.13 18.64 15.87
CA PRO A 273 14.49 17.84 16.89
C PRO A 273 13.92 16.63 16.18
N GLU A 274 14.42 15.47 16.60
CA GLU A 274 14.07 14.12 16.19
C GLU A 274 12.55 14.11 15.99
N ARG A 275 12.09 14.47 14.79
CA ARG A 275 10.71 14.22 14.39
C ARG A 275 10.73 12.73 14.30
N GLN A 276 10.38 12.12 15.43
CA GLN A 276 10.51 10.72 15.75
C GLN A 276 10.29 9.96 14.45
N VAL A 277 11.41 9.59 13.82
CA VAL A 277 11.41 8.51 12.87
C VAL A 277 11.04 7.38 13.80
N ASP A 278 9.74 7.13 13.90
CA ASP A 278 9.19 6.20 14.86
C ASP A 278 10.09 4.96 14.77
N ASN A 279 10.70 4.58 15.90
CA ASN A 279 11.69 3.51 16.05
C ASN A 279 11.12 2.11 15.71
N LEU A 280 10.15 2.05 14.82
CA LEU A 280 9.42 0.87 14.42
C LEU A 280 10.12 0.29 13.21
N ILE A 281 11.25 -0.32 13.57
CA ILE A 281 11.94 -1.44 12.94
C ILE A 281 11.02 -2.11 11.91
N ALA A 282 11.23 -1.77 10.63
CA ALA A 282 11.14 -2.77 9.59
C ALA A 282 12.12 -3.87 10.05
N LYS A 283 11.62 -5.08 10.34
CA LYS A 283 12.52 -6.22 10.53
C LYS A 283 13.06 -6.55 9.14
N ARG A 284 14.06 -5.78 8.70
CA ARG A 284 14.83 -5.99 7.49
C ARG A 284 15.80 -7.13 7.82
N SER A 285 15.28 -8.35 7.86
CA SER A 285 16.13 -9.54 7.91
C SER A 285 16.59 -9.84 6.50
N HIS A 286 17.37 -8.91 5.92
CA HIS A 286 18.28 -9.29 4.85
C HIS A 286 19.43 -10.01 5.54
N SER A 287 19.57 -11.31 5.29
CA SER A 287 20.79 -12.03 5.57
C SER A 287 21.25 -12.63 4.26
N ALA A 288 22.53 -13.00 4.17
CA ALA A 288 23.06 -13.78 3.05
C ALA A 288 22.32 -15.14 2.80
N THR A 289 21.31 -15.45 3.60
CA THR A 289 20.51 -16.68 3.59
C THR A 289 19.00 -16.41 3.56
N SER A 290 18.57 -15.15 3.51
CA SER A 290 17.17 -14.74 3.52
C SER A 290 17.00 -13.57 2.56
N HIS A 291 16.54 -13.87 1.36
CA HIS A 291 16.29 -12.89 0.30
C HIS A 291 14.90 -12.24 0.40
N SER A 292 14.19 -12.41 1.53
CA SER A 292 12.90 -11.75 1.72
C SER A 292 13.04 -10.34 2.28
N VAL A 293 12.32 -9.40 1.67
CA VAL A 293 12.25 -8.01 2.11
C VAL A 293 10.85 -7.73 2.56
N ARG A 294 10.70 -7.37 3.82
CA ARG A 294 9.43 -6.96 4.40
C ARG A 294 9.45 -5.47 4.71
N TRP A 295 8.48 -4.78 4.15
CA TRP A 295 8.27 -3.36 4.38
C TRP A 295 7.10 -3.13 5.29
N ILE A 296 7.19 -2.08 6.09
CA ILE A 296 6.14 -1.66 6.99
C ILE A 296 5.95 -0.17 6.77
N GLY A 297 4.92 0.17 6.00
CA GLY A 297 4.53 1.54 5.75
C GLY A 297 3.47 2.02 6.72
N ARG A 298 3.48 3.31 7.04
CA ARG A 298 2.53 3.92 7.98
C ARG A 298 2.05 5.28 7.53
N PHE A 299 0.85 5.59 7.99
CA PHE A 299 0.25 6.90 7.97
C PHE A 299 -0.11 7.33 9.38
N ALA A 300 0.26 8.56 9.74
CA ALA A 300 -0.19 9.20 10.96
C ALA A 300 -0.74 10.59 10.63
N GLY A 301 -2.05 10.66 10.41
CA GLY A 301 -2.75 11.93 10.17
C GLY A 301 -3.08 12.62 11.49
N ALA A 302 -2.70 13.88 11.66
CA ALA A 302 -2.99 14.62 12.88
C ALA A 302 -4.47 15.06 12.95
N VAL A 303 -5.09 15.33 11.79
CA VAL A 303 -6.40 16.02 11.73
C VAL A 303 -7.45 15.32 10.85
N GLY A 304 -7.14 14.22 10.15
CA GLY A 304 -8.10 13.57 9.25
C GLY A 304 -8.94 12.41 9.83
N PRO A 305 -9.92 11.88 9.06
CA PRO A 305 -10.79 10.76 9.45
C PRO A 305 -10.03 9.46 9.77
N ILE A 306 -8.76 9.36 9.40
CA ILE A 306 -7.89 8.25 9.72
C ILE A 306 -6.91 8.72 10.80
N ALA A 307 -6.98 8.10 11.99
CA ALA A 307 -6.01 8.36 13.05
C ALA A 307 -4.68 7.65 12.78
N TYR A 308 -4.76 6.46 12.18
CA TYR A 308 -3.60 5.65 11.84
C TYR A 308 -3.97 4.65 10.75
N ALA A 309 -3.06 4.44 9.81
CA ALA A 309 -3.14 3.32 8.89
C ALA A 309 -1.74 2.76 8.64
N GLY A 310 -1.65 1.51 8.24
CA GLY A 310 -0.38 0.91 7.87
C GLY A 310 -0.56 -0.38 7.10
N ILE A 311 0.46 -0.74 6.35
CA ILE A 311 0.55 -1.99 5.62
C ILE A 311 1.93 -2.61 5.80
N ALA A 312 2.00 -3.94 5.72
CA ALA A 312 3.21 -4.59 5.28
C ALA A 312 2.95 -5.40 4.04
N HIS A 313 3.92 -5.34 3.14
CA HIS A 313 4.09 -6.33 2.11
C HIS A 313 5.47 -6.96 2.27
N GLU A 314 5.60 -8.16 1.74
CA GLU A 314 6.86 -8.89 1.69
C GLU A 314 7.06 -9.41 0.29
N THR A 315 8.24 -9.16 -0.25
CA THR A 315 8.74 -9.76 -1.48
C THR A 315 9.79 -10.81 -1.09
N LYS A 316 9.93 -11.84 -1.91
CA LYS A 316 11.13 -12.69 -1.87
C LYS A 316 12.03 -12.31 -3.02
N ASP A 317 13.30 -12.68 -2.90
CA ASP A 317 14.24 -12.74 -4.01
C ASP A 317 14.52 -11.39 -4.68
N SER A 318 14.39 -10.31 -3.90
CA SER A 318 14.43 -8.93 -4.40
C SER A 318 15.83 -8.51 -4.88
N TRP A 319 16.85 -8.75 -4.07
CA TRP A 319 18.17 -8.14 -4.27
C TRP A 319 19.30 -8.85 -3.52
N GLN A 320 20.50 -8.72 -4.09
CA GLN A 320 21.78 -9.03 -3.45
C GLN A 320 22.08 -8.04 -2.31
N PRO A 321 23.10 -8.30 -1.48
CA PRO A 321 23.58 -7.30 -0.53
C PRO A 321 23.81 -5.94 -1.18
N ILE A 322 23.18 -4.89 -0.63
CA ILE A 322 23.43 -3.51 -1.05
C ILE A 322 24.84 -3.09 -0.63
N ASP A 323 25.56 -2.41 -1.52
CA ASP A 323 26.74 -1.66 -1.13
C ASP A 323 26.35 -0.40 -0.32
N PRO A 324 26.68 -0.30 0.98
CA PRO A 324 26.37 0.89 1.77
C PRO A 324 27.05 2.17 1.23
N ALA A 325 28.14 2.05 0.47
CA ALA A 325 28.83 3.17 -0.16
C ALA A 325 28.17 3.63 -1.47
N ASP A 326 27.40 2.75 -2.13
CA ASP A 326 26.65 3.05 -3.34
C ASP A 326 25.27 2.36 -3.32
N PRO A 327 24.32 2.86 -2.53
CA PRO A 327 23.04 2.19 -2.36
C PRO A 327 22.08 2.33 -3.54
N GLY A 328 22.43 3.17 -4.52
CA GLY A 328 21.73 3.24 -5.79
C GLY A 328 22.12 2.11 -6.75
N ALA A 329 23.28 1.48 -6.54
CA ALA A 329 23.72 0.31 -7.30
C ALA A 329 23.08 -0.98 -6.75
N VAL A 330 21.74 -1.00 -6.72
CA VAL A 330 21.01 -2.21 -6.34
C VAL A 330 21.35 -3.32 -7.32
N GLN A 331 22.03 -4.36 -6.82
CA GLN A 331 22.27 -5.59 -7.56
C GLN A 331 21.15 -6.56 -7.22
N LEU A 332 20.50 -7.10 -8.24
CA LEU A 332 19.39 -8.03 -8.03
C LEU A 332 19.93 -9.42 -7.77
N THR A 333 19.21 -10.22 -6.96
CA THR A 333 19.63 -11.59 -6.63
C THR A 333 19.90 -12.37 -7.91
N CYS A 334 19.04 -12.15 -8.89
CA CYS A 334 19.15 -12.62 -10.25
C CYS A 334 19.30 -11.44 -11.22
N PRO A 335 20.51 -10.93 -11.46
CA PRO A 335 20.70 -9.75 -12.32
C PRO A 335 20.39 -10.03 -13.79
N ASP A 336 20.45 -11.29 -14.21
CA ASP A 336 20.08 -11.78 -15.55
C ASP A 336 18.67 -12.39 -15.60
N PHE A 337 17.99 -12.53 -14.45
CA PHE A 337 16.61 -13.03 -14.33
C PHE A 337 16.39 -14.45 -14.89
N GLU A 338 17.48 -15.18 -15.15
CA GLU A 338 17.45 -16.57 -15.64
C GLU A 338 17.30 -17.60 -14.51
N CYS A 339 17.21 -17.15 -13.27
CA CYS A 339 17.13 -17.99 -12.09
C CYS A 339 15.79 -17.86 -11.37
N GLU A 340 15.51 -18.82 -10.49
CA GLU A 340 14.28 -18.94 -9.69
C GLU A 340 14.04 -17.72 -8.78
N ASP A 341 15.10 -16.98 -8.45
CA ASP A 341 15.12 -15.90 -7.46
C ASP A 341 15.01 -14.50 -8.11
N ASN A 342 13.92 -14.20 -8.83
CA ASN A 342 13.78 -13.01 -9.68
C ASN A 342 12.74 -11.97 -9.19
N ASN A 343 12.36 -12.02 -7.91
CA ASN A 343 11.38 -11.14 -7.27
C ASN A 343 9.93 -11.24 -7.81
N SER A 344 9.63 -12.35 -8.42
CA SER A 344 8.28 -12.67 -8.81
C SER A 344 7.40 -12.98 -7.61
N THR A 345 7.91 -13.50 -6.49
CA THR A 345 7.10 -13.80 -5.31
C THR A 345 6.79 -12.59 -4.41
N ALA A 346 5.51 -12.30 -4.16
CA ALA A 346 5.07 -11.23 -3.23
C ALA A 346 3.81 -11.58 -2.42
N ARG A 347 3.63 -10.89 -1.28
CA ARG A 347 2.41 -10.94 -0.47
C ARG A 347 2.11 -9.63 0.24
N LEU A 348 0.83 -9.39 0.53
CA LEU A 348 0.40 -8.45 1.56
C LEU A 348 0.39 -9.22 2.89
N ASP A 349 1.23 -8.84 3.85
CA ASP A 349 1.40 -9.57 5.12
C ASP A 349 0.51 -8.99 6.23
N PHE A 350 0.37 -7.67 6.31
CA PHE A 350 -0.58 -7.04 7.22
C PHE A 350 -1.24 -5.79 6.64
N PHE A 351 -2.44 -5.50 7.12
CA PHE A 351 -3.09 -4.19 6.98
C PHE A 351 -3.67 -3.79 8.35
N ILE A 352 -3.61 -2.50 8.68
CA ILE A 352 -4.23 -1.95 9.87
C ILE A 352 -4.83 -0.58 9.56
N LEU A 353 -6.00 -0.31 10.12
CA LEU A 353 -6.67 0.96 10.03
C LEU A 353 -7.33 1.30 11.37
N ARG A 354 -7.09 2.52 11.84
CA ARG A 354 -7.77 3.14 12.98
C ARG A 354 -8.47 4.38 12.46
N PRO A 355 -9.77 4.32 12.14
CA PRO A 355 -10.51 5.51 11.81
C PRO A 355 -10.70 6.35 13.09
N ARG A 356 -10.87 7.66 12.94
CA ARG A 356 -11.34 8.52 14.02
C ARG A 356 -12.83 8.28 14.19
N GLN A 357 -13.20 7.91 15.41
CA GLN A 357 -14.57 7.60 15.73
C GLN A 357 -15.43 8.86 15.68
N THR A 358 -16.60 8.77 15.05
CA THR A 358 -17.60 9.83 15.03
C THR A 358 -18.66 9.56 16.09
N PRO A 359 -18.88 10.45 17.08
CA PRO A 359 -20.01 10.32 18.00
C PRO A 359 -21.36 10.47 17.27
N PRO A 360 -22.42 9.76 17.70
CA PRO A 360 -22.43 8.76 18.76
C PRO A 360 -21.80 7.44 18.31
N VAL A 361 -20.96 6.87 19.17
CA VAL A 361 -20.36 5.56 18.89
C VAL A 361 -21.26 4.47 19.45
N THR A 362 -22.06 3.86 18.58
CA THR A 362 -22.89 2.68 18.89
C THR A 362 -22.36 1.47 18.11
N ALA A 363 -22.80 0.26 18.47
CA ALA A 363 -22.38 -0.97 17.77
C ALA A 363 -22.68 -0.93 16.26
N ASP A 364 -23.75 -0.24 15.85
CA ASP A 364 -24.18 -0.15 14.46
C ASP A 364 -23.81 1.20 13.80
N SER A 365 -23.08 2.06 14.51
CA SER A 365 -22.71 3.37 13.96
C SER A 365 -21.80 3.22 12.74
N ARG A 366 -22.00 4.12 11.77
CA ARG A 366 -21.32 4.11 10.48
C ARG A 366 -20.55 5.40 10.27
N ILE A 367 -19.41 5.27 9.60
CA ILE A 367 -18.60 6.40 9.12
C ILE A 367 -18.89 6.56 7.63
N ASN A 368 -19.25 7.78 7.24
CA ASN A 368 -19.34 8.19 5.85
C ASN A 368 -18.47 9.44 5.68
N PHE A 369 -17.61 9.43 4.68
CA PHE A 369 -16.76 10.55 4.32
C PHE A 369 -16.42 10.45 2.84
N LYS A 370 -16.47 11.57 2.13
CA LYS A 370 -15.98 11.65 0.75
C LYS A 370 -15.34 13.01 0.56
N GLY A 371 -14.06 13.02 0.23
CA GLY A 371 -13.31 14.25 0.07
C GLY A 371 -11.85 13.97 -0.25
N TYR A 372 -11.00 14.91 0.15
CA TYR A 372 -9.57 14.79 -0.09
C TYR A 372 -8.77 14.88 1.21
N THR A 373 -7.60 14.24 1.22
CA THR A 373 -6.55 14.48 2.19
C THR A 373 -5.27 14.96 1.52
N ASP A 374 -4.28 15.39 2.29
CA ASP A 374 -2.91 15.49 1.82
C ASP A 374 -2.27 14.08 1.83
N ARG A 375 -1.01 13.99 1.38
CA ARG A 375 -0.26 12.72 1.38
C ARG A 375 -0.02 12.11 2.76
N PHE A 376 -0.31 12.85 3.83
CA PHE A 376 -0.15 12.47 5.23
C PHE A 376 -1.49 12.20 5.93
N LEU A 377 -2.59 12.11 5.17
CA LEU A 377 -3.96 11.89 5.65
C LEU A 377 -4.58 13.04 6.45
N ASN A 378 -4.10 14.28 6.32
CA ASN A 378 -4.82 15.44 6.84
C ASN A 378 -5.88 15.88 5.83
N VAL A 379 -7.10 16.21 6.27
CA VAL A 379 -8.16 16.64 5.34
C VAL A 379 -7.81 17.95 4.65
N VAL A 380 -8.11 18.03 3.36
CA VAL A 380 -7.95 19.23 2.54
C VAL A 380 -9.29 19.57 1.91
N GLU A 381 -9.83 20.74 2.24
CA GLU A 381 -11.19 21.15 1.84
C GLU A 381 -11.24 21.78 0.44
N ASP A 382 -10.13 22.38 0.00
CA ASP A 382 -10.07 23.17 -1.24
C ASP A 382 -9.74 22.34 -2.49
N CYS A 383 -9.53 21.03 -2.34
CA CYS A 383 -9.24 20.14 -3.44
C CYS A 383 -10.48 19.89 -4.32
N ARG A 384 -10.29 20.03 -5.63
CA ARG A 384 -11.31 19.72 -6.65
C ARG A 384 -10.96 18.50 -7.50
N GLU A 385 -9.67 18.22 -7.65
CA GLU A 385 -9.16 17.09 -8.44
C GLU A 385 -8.03 16.35 -7.71
N PRO A 386 -7.81 15.06 -8.00
CA PRO A 386 -6.72 14.31 -7.40
C PRO A 386 -5.32 14.85 -7.73
N GLY A 387 -4.41 14.85 -6.74
CA GLY A 387 -3.02 15.31 -6.88
C GLY A 387 -2.13 15.02 -5.66
N PRO A 388 -0.84 15.45 -5.66
CA PRO A 388 0.16 15.23 -4.60
C PRO A 388 -0.33 15.43 -3.17
N ASP A 389 -1.16 16.44 -2.94
CA ASP A 389 -1.78 16.74 -1.64
C ASP A 389 -3.30 16.91 -1.75
N CYS A 390 -3.87 16.27 -2.77
CA CYS A 390 -5.31 16.14 -3.00
C CYS A 390 -5.62 14.67 -3.24
N VAL A 391 -5.44 13.87 -2.21
CA VAL A 391 -5.65 12.44 -2.13
C VAL A 391 -7.12 12.12 -1.99
N PRO A 392 -7.76 11.32 -2.86
CA PRO A 392 -9.11 10.86 -2.60
C PRO A 392 -9.18 10.05 -1.29
N LEU A 393 -10.13 10.39 -0.43
CA LEU A 393 -10.49 9.60 0.75
C LEU A 393 -12.00 9.33 0.73
N VAL A 394 -12.35 8.06 0.83
CA VAL A 394 -13.73 7.58 0.85
C VAL A 394 -13.91 6.63 2.03
N PHE A 395 -14.95 6.89 2.81
CA PHE A 395 -15.60 5.94 3.71
C PHE A 395 -17.06 5.85 3.27
N GLU A 396 -17.52 4.64 2.93
CA GLU A 396 -18.90 4.40 2.53
C GLU A 396 -19.48 3.29 3.41
N ASN A 397 -20.49 3.65 4.21
CA ASN A 397 -21.13 2.77 5.18
C ASN A 397 -20.12 2.03 6.08
N PHE A 398 -18.98 2.64 6.37
CA PHE A 398 -17.88 1.94 7.04
C PHE A 398 -18.20 1.71 8.52
N PRO A 399 -17.97 0.50 9.08
CA PRO A 399 -18.15 0.27 10.51
C PRO A 399 -17.36 1.25 11.38
N ASN A 400 -18.00 1.89 12.37
CA ASN A 400 -17.35 2.84 13.28
C ASN A 400 -16.51 2.12 14.35
N LEU A 401 -15.39 1.54 13.90
CA LEU A 401 -14.46 0.75 14.69
C LEU A 401 -13.41 1.64 15.33
N ARG A 402 -12.82 1.18 16.42
CA ARG A 402 -11.58 1.79 16.94
C ARG A 402 -10.37 1.36 16.13
N GLU A 403 -10.38 0.10 15.69
CA GLU A 403 -9.29 -0.53 14.94
C GLU A 403 -9.84 -1.72 14.16
N ILE A 404 -9.34 -1.90 12.94
CA ILE A 404 -9.41 -3.13 12.17
C ILE A 404 -8.01 -3.48 11.69
N SER A 405 -7.64 -4.75 11.78
CA SER A 405 -6.39 -5.28 11.25
C SER A 405 -6.62 -6.59 10.54
N LEU A 406 -5.83 -6.82 9.51
CA LEU A 406 -5.70 -8.04 8.73
C LEU A 406 -4.27 -8.56 8.91
N GLN A 407 -4.14 -9.86 9.18
CA GLN A 407 -2.89 -10.59 9.12
C GLN A 407 -3.05 -11.69 8.09
N ASN A 408 -2.17 -11.70 7.10
CA ASN A 408 -2.12 -12.70 6.05
C ASN A 408 -0.75 -13.40 6.09
N GLY A 409 -0.41 -13.89 7.28
CA GLY A 409 0.84 -14.59 7.55
C GLY A 409 0.62 -16.10 7.45
N GLY A 410 1.14 -16.72 6.39
CA GLY A 410 1.17 -18.17 6.20
C GLY A 410 2.14 -18.55 5.09
N PRO A 411 2.66 -19.79 5.05
CA PRO A 411 3.52 -20.23 3.95
C PRO A 411 2.81 -20.10 2.59
N ASP A 412 1.50 -20.36 2.55
CA ASP A 412 0.67 -20.33 1.34
C ASP A 412 0.15 -18.92 0.97
N SER A 413 0.54 -17.89 1.73
CA SER A 413 0.13 -16.49 1.47
C SER A 413 0.95 -15.80 0.39
N PHE A 414 2.10 -16.38 0.03
CA PHE A 414 2.94 -15.90 -1.06
C PHE A 414 2.34 -16.29 -2.40
N ARG A 415 2.35 -15.33 -3.32
CA ARG A 415 1.97 -15.58 -4.71
C ARG A 415 3.18 -15.40 -5.60
N GLU A 416 3.31 -16.36 -6.49
CA GLU A 416 4.29 -16.39 -7.56
C GLU A 416 3.66 -15.74 -8.80
N TYR A 417 4.29 -14.70 -9.33
CA TYR A 417 3.83 -13.96 -10.50
C TYR A 417 4.68 -14.25 -11.75
N ASP A 418 5.70 -15.10 -11.63
CA ASP A 418 6.40 -15.65 -12.77
C ASP A 418 5.46 -16.46 -13.64
N THR A 419 5.24 -15.95 -14.84
CA THR A 419 4.48 -16.64 -15.86
C THR A 419 5.35 -16.80 -17.10
N SER A 420 6.39 -17.64 -16.99
CA SER A 420 7.16 -18.06 -18.16
C SER A 420 6.90 -19.54 -18.50
N PRO A 421 6.78 -19.92 -19.79
CA PRO A 421 6.76 -21.31 -20.19
C PRO A 421 8.06 -22.01 -19.79
N PRO A 422 8.05 -23.33 -19.60
CA PRO A 422 9.26 -24.09 -19.29
C PRO A 422 10.41 -23.78 -20.26
N GLY A 423 11.55 -23.36 -19.73
CA GLY A 423 12.76 -23.04 -20.49
C GLY A 423 12.73 -21.70 -21.22
N LYS A 424 11.81 -20.79 -20.89
CA LYS A 424 11.81 -19.39 -21.33
C LYS A 424 11.81 -18.48 -20.11
N HIS A 425 12.40 -17.29 -20.26
CA HIS A 425 12.32 -16.20 -19.32
C HIS A 425 11.80 -14.99 -20.10
N TRP A 426 10.64 -14.47 -19.71
CA TRP A 426 9.99 -13.35 -20.41
C TRP A 426 10.19 -11.99 -19.73
N ILE A 427 10.86 -11.99 -18.57
CA ILE A 427 11.22 -10.80 -17.81
C ILE A 427 12.75 -10.67 -17.89
N GLU A 428 13.23 -9.57 -18.47
CA GLU A 428 14.65 -9.20 -18.58
C GLU A 428 14.82 -7.76 -18.07
N TYR A 429 15.91 -7.46 -17.35
CA TYR A 429 16.22 -6.13 -16.78
C TYR A 429 17.60 -5.64 -17.26
N PRO A 430 17.93 -4.34 -17.17
CA PRO A 430 17.03 -3.21 -16.92
C PRO A 430 16.15 -3.01 -18.15
N ASN A 431 14.86 -2.96 -17.91
CA ASN A 431 13.88 -2.62 -18.92
C ASN A 431 14.13 -1.19 -19.43
#